data_AF-A0A942B574-F1
#
_entry.id   AF-A0A942B574-F1
#
_cell.length_a   1.000
_cell.length_b   1.000
_cell.length_c   1.000
_cell.angle_alpha   90.00
_cell.angle_beta   90.00
_cell.angle_gamma   90.00
#
_symmetry.space_group_name_H-M   'P 1'
#
loop_
_entity.id
_entity.type
_entity.pdbx_description
1 polymer ?
#
loop_
_entity_poly.entity_id
_entity_poly.type
_entity_poly.pdbx_seq_one_letter_code
_entity_poly.pdbx_strand_id
1 'polypeptide(L)'
;MPDRALRDRLIELENPATDLDRGRALRKRTPRRSLARLTPSPRAAVEILLDQNETRLPELVPLRFARMLADPFAFYRGTAAVMAADLAAGPSSGIDVMCCGDAHLGSAHASVLRGYVGTSDAVANAIIEWSFAYADKSLDDFHQLQAAARARDIDVAESPAR
;
A
#
# COMPACT_ATOMS: atom_id res chain seq x y z
N MET A 1 19.80 13.47 12.85
CA MET A 1 20.95 12.56 13.07
C MET A 1 21.80 12.29 11.79
N PRO A 2 22.12 13.24 10.88
CA PRO A 2 22.89 12.90 9.67
C PRO A 2 24.42 12.90 9.91
N ASP A 3 24.89 13.56 10.97
CA ASP A 3 26.28 14.00 11.11
C ASP A 3 27.19 13.04 11.91
N ARG A 4 26.69 11.85 12.27
CA ARG A 4 27.49 10.81 12.92
C ARG A 4 27.95 9.76 11.93
N ALA A 5 29.21 9.34 12.06
CA ALA A 5 29.74 8.18 11.35
C ALA A 5 28.86 6.94 11.64
N LEU A 6 28.65 6.09 10.64
CA LEU A 6 27.71 4.97 10.71
C LEU A 6 27.98 4.04 11.91
N ARG A 7 29.25 3.83 12.27
CA ARG A 7 29.67 3.03 13.44
C ARG A 7 29.22 3.60 14.80
N ASP A 8 28.93 4.90 14.86
CA ASP A 8 28.55 5.63 16.06
C ASP A 8 27.03 5.90 16.11
N ARG A 9 26.30 5.41 15.11
CA ARG A 9 24.84 5.37 15.10
C ARG A 9 24.42 4.11 15.84
N LEU A 10 24.22 4.24 17.14
CA LEU A 10 23.67 3.16 17.96
C LEU A 10 22.29 2.77 17.41
N ILE A 11 22.11 1.48 17.12
CA ILE A 11 20.78 0.90 16.98
C ILE A 11 20.23 0.83 18.40
N GLU A 12 19.12 1.52 18.67
CA GLU A 12 18.39 1.30 19.92
C GLU A 12 17.94 -0.16 19.95
N LEU A 13 18.48 -0.92 20.90
CA LEU A 13 18.10 -2.30 21.11
C LEU A 13 16.70 -2.34 21.73
N GLU A 14 15.82 -3.15 21.15
CA GLU A 14 14.46 -3.34 21.65
C GLU A 14 14.47 -3.71 23.14
N ASN A 15 13.56 -3.10 23.91
CA ASN A 15 13.20 -3.58 25.24
C ASN A 15 11.81 -4.20 25.15
N PRO A 16 11.69 -5.54 25.09
CA PRO A 16 10.43 -6.20 24.79
C PRO A 16 9.28 -5.77 25.71
N ALA A 17 9.52 -5.55 27.00
CA ALA A 17 8.47 -5.17 27.94
C ALA A 17 7.95 -3.75 27.64
N THR A 18 8.85 -2.77 27.52
CA THR A 18 8.50 -1.38 27.20
C THR A 18 7.87 -1.25 25.82
N ASP A 19 8.35 -2.01 24.84
CA ASP A 19 7.85 -2.01 23.47
C ASP A 19 6.45 -2.62 23.36
N LEU A 20 6.18 -3.71 24.09
CA LEU A 20 4.83 -4.26 24.19
C LEU A 20 3.84 -3.23 24.74
N ASP A 21 4.22 -2.49 25.79
CA ASP A 21 3.38 -1.44 26.38
C ASP A 21 3.20 -0.25 25.42
N ARG A 22 4.24 0.13 24.68
CA ARG A 22 4.14 1.13 23.61
C ARG A 22 3.14 0.70 22.54
N GLY A 23 3.19 -0.56 22.09
CA GLY A 23 2.22 -1.12 21.14
C GLY A 23 0.79 -1.11 21.68
N ARG A 24 0.60 -1.47 22.95
CA ARG A 24 -0.71 -1.40 23.63
C ARG A 24 -1.22 0.03 23.73
N ALA A 25 -0.35 1.01 23.96
CA ALA A 25 -0.70 2.42 23.98
C ALA A 25 -1.14 2.94 22.61
N LEU A 26 -0.43 2.56 21.54
CA LEU A 26 -0.81 2.89 20.15
C LEU A 26 -2.19 2.33 19.79
N ARG A 27 -2.54 1.13 20.27
CA ARG A 27 -3.89 0.56 20.08
C ARG A 27 -5.00 1.42 20.66
N LYS A 28 -4.75 2.17 21.74
CA LYS A 28 -5.74 3.09 22.31
C LYS A 28 -5.99 4.30 21.41
N ARG A 29 -4.96 4.76 20.69
CA ARG A 29 -5.03 5.88 19.74
C ARG A 29 -5.66 5.46 18.42
N THR A 30 -5.19 4.35 17.85
CA THR A 30 -5.71 3.77 16.61
C THR A 30 -6.19 2.34 16.91
N PRO A 31 -7.47 2.15 17.27
CA PRO A 31 -8.02 0.82 17.51
C PRO A 31 -7.88 -0.08 16.28
N ARG A 32 -7.46 -1.33 16.44
CA ARG A 32 -7.25 -2.27 15.31
C ARG A 32 -8.44 -2.36 14.35
N ARG A 33 -9.68 -2.33 14.86
CA ARG A 33 -10.91 -2.33 14.04
C ARG A 33 -11.03 -1.12 13.11
N SER A 34 -10.43 0.04 13.45
CA SER A 34 -10.47 1.20 12.58
C SER A 34 -9.65 0.98 11.31
N LEU A 35 -8.66 0.08 11.34
CA LEU A 35 -7.85 -0.28 10.17
C LEU A 35 -8.68 -0.98 9.08
N ALA A 36 -9.85 -1.52 9.43
CA ALA A 36 -10.80 -2.10 8.46
C ALA A 36 -11.42 -1.04 7.54
N ARG A 37 -11.41 0.22 7.96
CA ARG A 37 -12.11 1.30 7.26
C ARG A 37 -11.33 1.72 6.01
N LEU A 38 -11.90 1.42 4.84
CA LEU A 38 -11.53 2.08 3.60
C LEU A 38 -12.01 3.54 3.64
N THR A 39 -11.07 4.47 3.79
CA THR A 39 -11.38 5.90 3.84
C THR A 39 -11.45 6.46 2.42
N PRO A 40 -12.52 7.19 2.05
CA PRO A 40 -12.61 7.80 0.73
C PRO A 40 -11.41 8.71 0.49
N SER A 41 -10.63 8.39 -0.55
CA SER A 41 -9.49 9.19 -1.00
C SER A 41 -9.92 10.06 -2.18
N PRO A 42 -9.50 11.34 -2.26
CA PRO A 42 -9.80 12.20 -3.41
C PRO A 42 -8.97 11.85 -4.66
N ARG A 43 -8.12 10.81 -4.59
CA ARG A 43 -7.24 10.39 -5.68
C ARG A 43 -8.02 9.86 -6.89
N ALA A 44 -7.54 10.21 -8.08
CA ALA A 44 -7.96 9.61 -9.34
C ALA A 44 -6.95 8.53 -9.74
N ALA A 45 -7.42 7.30 -9.98
CA ALA A 45 -6.54 6.18 -10.30
C ALA A 45 -5.80 6.41 -11.63
N VAL A 46 -6.49 6.93 -12.65
CA VAL A 46 -5.90 7.21 -13.96
C VAL A 46 -4.81 8.28 -13.86
N GLU A 47 -5.04 9.36 -13.12
CA GLU A 47 -4.03 10.43 -12.92
C GLU A 47 -2.75 9.90 -12.27
N ILE A 48 -2.86 9.08 -11.22
CA ILE A 48 -1.68 8.44 -10.60
C ILE A 48 -0.90 7.61 -11.64
N LEU A 49 -1.60 6.93 -12.55
CA LEU A 49 -0.94 6.12 -13.58
C LEU A 49 -0.23 6.99 -14.63
N LEU A 50 -0.82 8.13 -14.99
CA LEU A 50 -0.25 9.14 -15.89
C LEU A 50 0.99 9.78 -15.28
N ASP A 51 0.93 10.23 -14.02
CA ASP A 51 2.09 10.75 -13.29
C ASP A 51 3.23 9.73 -13.26
N GLN A 52 2.92 8.45 -13.02
CA GLN A 52 3.92 7.38 -13.07
C GLN A 52 4.49 7.11 -14.47
N ASN A 53 3.80 7.51 -15.54
CA ASN A 53 4.28 7.32 -16.92
C ASN A 53 5.29 8.39 -17.33
N GLU A 54 5.33 9.56 -16.67
CA GLU A 54 6.26 10.64 -17.02
C GLU A 54 7.73 10.21 -16.98
N THR A 55 8.08 9.27 -16.09
CA THR A 55 9.45 8.77 -15.95
C THR A 55 9.68 7.41 -16.65
N ARG A 56 8.73 6.92 -17.45
CA ARG A 56 8.83 5.64 -18.16
C ARG A 56 9.27 5.85 -19.61
N LEU A 57 9.71 4.77 -20.25
CA LEU A 57 9.96 4.76 -21.69
C LEU A 57 8.63 4.99 -22.44
N PRO A 58 8.46 6.13 -23.15
CA PRO A 58 7.17 6.51 -23.74
C PRO A 58 6.61 5.45 -24.68
N GLU A 59 7.48 4.79 -25.47
CA GLU A 59 7.11 3.74 -26.42
C GLU A 59 6.53 2.48 -25.77
N LEU A 60 6.74 2.28 -24.46
CA LEU A 60 6.21 1.14 -23.70
C LEU A 60 4.97 1.49 -22.86
N VAL A 61 4.58 2.77 -22.78
CA VAL A 61 3.39 3.20 -22.03
C VAL A 61 2.11 2.57 -22.61
N PRO A 62 1.88 2.54 -23.94
CA PRO A 62 0.69 1.88 -24.49
C PRO A 62 0.62 0.38 -24.17
N LEU A 63 1.78 -0.31 -24.15
CA LEU A 63 1.86 -1.72 -23.78
C LEU A 63 1.56 -1.95 -22.29
N ARG A 64 1.98 -1.03 -21.41
CA ARG A 64 1.62 -1.05 -19.98
C ARG A 64 0.09 -1.02 -19.83
N PHE A 65 -0.57 -0.07 -20.48
CA PHE A 65 -2.03 0.03 -20.40
C PHE A 65 -2.73 -1.17 -21.02
N ALA A 66 -2.27 -1.69 -22.17
CA ALA A 66 -2.83 -2.90 -22.76
C ALA A 66 -2.78 -4.11 -21.81
N ARG A 67 -1.65 -4.28 -21.09
CA ARG A 67 -1.51 -5.35 -20.10
C ARG A 67 -2.36 -5.14 -18.85
N MET A 68 -2.49 -3.91 -18.39
CA MET A 68 -3.37 -3.58 -17.25
C MET A 68 -4.85 -3.76 -17.60
N LEU A 69 -5.24 -3.49 -18.85
CA LEU A 69 -6.60 -3.63 -19.36
C LEU A 69 -7.01 -5.07 -19.69
N ALA A 70 -6.08 -6.03 -19.61
CA ALA A 70 -6.34 -7.43 -19.91
C ALA A 70 -7.45 -8.03 -19.02
N ASP A 71 -7.42 -7.72 -17.72
CA ASP A 71 -8.42 -8.15 -16.75
C ASP A 71 -8.29 -7.35 -15.42
N PRO A 72 -9.30 -7.38 -14.52
CA PRO A 72 -9.25 -6.64 -13.25
C PRO A 72 -8.07 -7.03 -12.34
N PHE A 73 -7.64 -8.29 -12.36
CA PHE A 73 -6.50 -8.74 -11.55
C PHE A 73 -5.18 -8.21 -12.11
N ALA A 74 -5.05 -8.13 -13.43
CA ALA A 74 -3.93 -7.48 -14.12
C ALA A 74 -3.82 -5.98 -13.80
N PHE A 75 -4.96 -5.30 -13.67
CA PHE A 75 -5.00 -3.93 -13.18
C PHE A 75 -4.55 -3.83 -11.71
N TYR A 76 -5.15 -4.64 -10.83
CA TYR A 76 -4.85 -4.65 -9.39
C TYR A 76 -3.36 -4.84 -9.10
N ARG A 77 -2.71 -5.82 -9.74
CA ARG A 77 -1.27 -6.09 -9.57
C ARG A 77 -0.36 -4.99 -10.16
N GLY A 78 -0.88 -4.19 -11.09
CA GLY A 78 -0.15 -3.11 -11.76
C GLY A 78 -0.28 -1.73 -11.09
N THR A 79 -1.08 -1.61 -10.03
CA THR A 79 -1.56 -0.32 -9.47
C THR A 79 -1.21 -0.14 -7.99
N ALA A 80 -0.07 -0.69 -7.54
CA ALA A 80 0.38 -0.55 -6.15
C ALA A 80 0.41 0.90 -5.62
N ALA A 81 0.72 1.88 -6.48
CA ALA A 81 0.71 3.29 -6.10
C ALA A 81 -0.71 3.83 -5.83
N VAL A 82 -1.74 3.34 -6.53
CA VAL A 82 -3.14 3.69 -6.28
C VAL A 82 -3.55 3.21 -4.89
N MET A 83 -3.22 1.95 -4.57
CA MET A 83 -3.45 1.39 -3.23
C MET A 83 -2.70 2.16 -2.14
N ALA A 84 -1.44 2.53 -2.40
CA ALA A 84 -0.66 3.31 -1.45
C ALA A 84 -1.32 4.66 -1.14
N ALA A 85 -1.86 5.34 -2.17
CA ALA A 85 -2.59 6.60 -1.99
C ALA A 85 -3.89 6.42 -1.17
N ASP A 86 -4.60 5.31 -1.34
CA ASP A 86 -5.79 4.99 -0.53
C ASP A 86 -5.44 4.66 0.92
N LEU A 87 -4.38 3.87 1.14
CA LEU A 87 -3.89 3.54 2.48
C LEU A 87 -3.40 4.79 3.23
N ALA A 88 -2.76 5.74 2.53
CA ALA A 88 -2.27 6.98 3.11
C ALA A 88 -3.39 7.89 3.66
N ALA A 89 -4.61 7.79 3.10
CA ALA A 89 -5.78 8.51 3.61
C ALA A 89 -6.43 7.82 4.83
N GLY A 90 -6.09 6.56 5.08
CA GLY A 90 -6.66 5.75 6.15
C GLY A 90 -5.99 5.95 7.52
N PRO A 91 -6.54 5.34 8.56
CA PRO A 91 -5.90 5.33 9.88
C PRO A 91 -4.58 4.56 9.86
N SER A 92 -3.55 5.14 10.47
CA SER A 92 -2.25 4.50 10.65
C SER A 92 -2.00 4.16 12.12
N SER A 93 -1.35 3.02 12.37
CA SER A 93 -0.85 2.66 13.71
C SER A 93 0.34 3.55 14.12
N GLY A 94 1.01 4.19 13.16
CA GLY A 94 2.25 4.94 13.36
C GLY A 94 3.45 4.05 13.71
N ILE A 95 3.35 2.73 13.46
CA ILE A 95 4.46 1.79 13.63
C ILE A 95 5.17 1.67 12.29
N ASP A 96 6.41 2.13 12.25
CA ASP A 96 7.25 1.92 11.08
C ASP A 96 7.65 0.43 11.01
N VAL A 97 7.52 -0.15 9.82
CA VAL A 97 7.93 -1.53 9.57
C VAL A 97 8.83 -1.55 8.35
N MET A 98 9.96 -2.22 8.47
CA MET A 98 10.77 -2.57 7.30
C MET A 98 10.15 -3.80 6.67
N CYS A 99 9.43 -3.60 5.56
CA CYS A 99 8.91 -4.69 4.74
C CYS A 99 9.72 -4.79 3.46
N CYS A 100 10.34 -5.95 3.23
CA CYS A 100 10.98 -6.28 1.96
C CYS A 100 10.57 -7.71 1.59
N GLY A 101 10.24 -7.94 0.32
CA GLY A 101 9.83 -9.25 -0.18
C GLY A 101 10.92 -10.32 -0.07
N ASP A 102 12.20 -9.91 -0.08
CA ASP A 102 13.36 -10.82 -0.09
C ASP A 102 14.34 -10.62 1.09
N ALA A 103 14.14 -9.62 1.95
CA ALA A 103 15.12 -9.30 2.98
C ALA A 103 14.78 -9.92 4.34
N HIS A 104 15.74 -10.66 4.91
CA HIS A 104 15.75 -11.13 6.30
C HIS A 104 16.11 -10.00 7.29
N LEU A 105 15.73 -8.75 6.97
CA LEU A 105 15.99 -7.63 7.86
C LEU A 105 15.09 -7.79 9.09
N GLY A 106 15.71 -7.88 10.27
CA GLY A 106 15.00 -7.83 11.52
C GLY A 106 14.26 -6.49 11.63
N SER A 107 12.93 -6.53 11.74
CA SER A 107 12.16 -5.34 12.05
C SER A 107 12.50 -4.92 13.48
N ALA A 108 13.11 -3.76 13.66
CA ALA A 108 13.50 -3.21 14.98
C ALA A 108 12.29 -2.77 15.85
N HIS A 109 11.06 -3.11 15.42
CA HIS A 109 9.81 -2.78 16.10
C HIS A 109 8.89 -4.00 16.27
N ALA A 110 9.44 -5.22 16.24
CA ALA A 110 8.67 -6.46 16.34
C ALA A 110 7.90 -6.54 17.66
N SER A 111 8.51 -6.15 18.78
CA SER A 111 7.88 -6.13 20.10
C SER A 111 6.74 -5.10 20.19
N VAL A 112 6.91 -3.92 19.56
CA VAL A 112 5.86 -2.89 19.45
C VAL A 112 4.69 -3.39 18.62
N LEU A 113 4.98 -4.01 17.47
CA LEU A 113 3.97 -4.60 16.60
C LEU A 113 3.20 -5.70 17.34
N ARG A 114 3.87 -6.58 18.08
CA ARG A 114 3.21 -7.60 18.90
C ARG A 114 2.29 -6.98 19.94
N GLY A 115 2.72 -5.91 20.62
CA GLY A 115 1.91 -5.17 21.58
C GLY A 115 0.65 -4.58 20.95
N TYR A 116 0.78 -4.03 19.73
CA TYR A 116 -0.31 -3.42 18.98
C TYR A 116 -1.28 -4.47 18.41
N VAL A 117 -0.79 -5.54 17.79
CA VAL A 117 -1.57 -6.64 17.20
C VAL A 117 -2.31 -7.44 18.27
N GLY A 118 -1.61 -7.83 19.34
CA GLY A 118 -2.18 -8.63 20.44
C GLY A 118 -2.40 -10.09 20.08
N THR A 119 -3.37 -10.73 20.74
CA THR A 119 -3.68 -12.16 20.61
C THR A 119 -5.06 -12.45 20.04
N SER A 120 -5.87 -11.42 19.78
CA SER A 120 -7.22 -11.58 19.22
C SER A 120 -7.22 -11.41 17.71
N ASP A 121 -8.25 -11.89 17.05
CA ASP A 121 -8.41 -11.85 15.58
C ASP A 121 -8.70 -10.46 15.00
N ALA A 122 -8.63 -9.41 15.82
CA ALA A 122 -9.06 -8.07 15.44
C ALA A 122 -8.24 -7.47 14.28
N VAL A 123 -6.96 -7.82 14.15
CA VAL A 123 -6.15 -7.39 13.00
C VAL A 123 -6.48 -8.21 11.76
N ALA A 124 -6.62 -9.53 11.90
CA ALA A 124 -6.97 -10.42 10.80
C ALA A 124 -8.33 -10.03 10.20
N ASN A 125 -9.34 -9.83 11.05
CA ASN A 125 -10.67 -9.37 10.62
C ASN A 125 -10.60 -8.01 9.93
N ALA A 126 -9.81 -7.06 10.46
CA ALA A 126 -9.65 -5.77 9.82
C ALA A 126 -9.02 -5.86 8.42
N ILE A 127 -8.01 -6.74 8.25
CA ILE A 127 -7.41 -7.00 6.93
C ILE A 127 -8.44 -7.62 5.98
N ILE A 128 -9.21 -8.61 6.43
CA ILE A 128 -10.22 -9.28 5.61
C ILE A 128 -11.30 -8.28 5.17
N GLU A 129 -11.88 -7.55 6.11
CA GLU A 129 -12.91 -6.54 5.83
C GLU A 129 -12.42 -5.47 4.85
N TRP A 130 -11.22 -4.93 5.08
CA TRP A 130 -10.62 -3.95 4.18
C TRP A 130 -10.37 -4.54 2.79
N SER A 131 -9.91 -5.79 2.71
CA SER A 131 -9.59 -6.46 1.45
C SER A 131 -10.82 -6.64 0.56
N PHE A 132 -11.96 -7.02 1.13
CA PHE A 132 -13.22 -7.11 0.36
C PHE A 132 -13.69 -5.74 -0.12
N ALA A 133 -13.68 -4.72 0.77
CA ALA A 133 -14.05 -3.36 0.38
C ALA A 133 -13.11 -2.78 -0.70
N TYR A 134 -11.83 -3.10 -0.62
CA TYR A 134 -10.84 -2.64 -1.59
C TYR A 134 -10.91 -3.38 -2.92
N ALA A 135 -11.35 -4.65 -2.93
CA ALA A 135 -11.58 -5.38 -4.17
C ALA A 135 -12.65 -4.68 -5.03
N ASP A 136 -13.76 -4.25 -4.43
CA ASP A 136 -14.82 -3.49 -5.13
C ASP A 136 -14.28 -2.16 -5.66
N LYS A 137 -13.56 -1.40 -4.82
CA LYS A 137 -12.95 -0.12 -5.23
C LYS A 137 -11.94 -0.30 -6.37
N SER A 138 -11.10 -1.32 -6.32
CA SER A 138 -10.13 -1.62 -7.36
C SER A 138 -10.81 -2.01 -8.67
N LEU A 139 -11.97 -2.67 -8.61
CA LEU A 139 -12.77 -3.00 -9.79
C LEU A 139 -13.39 -1.74 -10.40
N ASP A 140 -13.88 -0.81 -9.57
CA ASP A 140 -14.37 0.49 -10.04
C ASP A 140 -13.27 1.30 -10.73
N ASP A 141 -12.06 1.32 -10.17
CA ASP A 141 -10.91 1.98 -10.81
C ASP A 141 -10.52 1.32 -12.13
N PHE A 142 -10.63 -0.02 -12.24
CA PHE A 142 -10.43 -0.72 -13.49
C PHE A 142 -11.46 -0.27 -14.55
N HIS A 143 -12.74 -0.13 -14.16
CA HIS A 143 -13.77 0.39 -15.06
C HIS A 143 -13.49 1.83 -15.51
N GLN A 144 -12.91 2.66 -14.64
CA GLN A 144 -12.48 4.02 -15.00
C GLN A 144 -11.35 3.99 -16.03
N LEU A 145 -10.35 3.11 -15.86
CA LEU A 145 -9.28 2.94 -16.86
C LEU A 145 -9.84 2.47 -18.20
N GLN A 146 -10.78 1.52 -18.20
CA GLN A 146 -11.46 1.09 -19.42
C GLN A 146 -12.24 2.23 -20.08
N ALA A 147 -12.88 3.11 -19.29
CA ALA A 147 -13.59 4.27 -19.81
C ALA A 147 -12.63 5.27 -20.46
N ALA A 148 -11.49 5.57 -19.82
CA ALA A 148 -10.44 6.43 -20.39
C ALA A 148 -9.89 5.87 -21.71
N ALA A 149 -9.67 4.55 -21.79
CA ALA A 149 -9.24 3.89 -23.03
C ALA A 149 -10.29 4.02 -24.15
N ARG A 150 -11.58 3.83 -23.83
CA ARG A 150 -12.69 3.99 -24.81
C ARG A 150 -12.85 5.43 -25.28
N ALA A 151 -12.63 6.40 -24.38
CA ALA A 151 -12.66 7.82 -24.70
C ALA A 151 -11.43 8.29 -25.48
N ARG A 152 -10.38 7.46 -25.57
CA ARG A 152 -9.05 7.80 -26.13
C ARG A 152 -8.32 8.89 -25.35
N ASP A 153 -8.54 8.93 -24.04
CA ASP A 153 -7.77 9.79 -23.12
C ASP A 153 -6.39 9.18 -22.80
N ILE A 154 -6.22 7.88 -23.05
CA ILE A 154 -4.95 7.15 -22.92
C ILE A 154 -4.69 6.31 -24.19
N ASP A 155 -3.42 6.25 -24.58
CA ASP A 155 -2.98 5.38 -25.68
C ASP A 155 -2.81 3.94 -25.20
N VAL A 156 -3.39 2.99 -25.95
CA VAL A 156 -3.36 1.57 -25.63
C VAL A 156 -2.90 0.80 -26.86
N ALA A 157 -1.90 -0.06 -26.69
CA ALA A 157 -1.44 -0.93 -27.77
C ALA A 157 -2.54 -1.92 -28.19
N GLU A 158 -2.62 -2.25 -29.48
CA GLU A 158 -3.63 -3.17 -30.03
C GLU A 158 -3.56 -4.58 -29.41
N SER A 159 -2.37 -5.00 -28.98
CA SER A 159 -2.12 -6.32 -28.37
C SER A 159 -1.32 -6.18 -27.07
N PRO A 160 -1.70 -6.89 -25.99
CA PRO A 160 -0.87 -7.02 -24.79
C PRO A 160 0.32 -7.98 -25.00
N ALA A 161 0.30 -8.76 -26.09
CA ALA A 161 1.35 -9.66 -26.52
C ALA A 161 2.14 -9.01 -27.67
N ARG A 162 3.29 -8.42 -27.29
CA ARG A 162 4.26 -7.68 -28.13
C ARG A 162 3.79 -6.31 -28.59
#